data_AF-A0A1V4W1N4-F1
#
_entry.id   AF-A0A1V4W1N4-F1
#
_cell.length_a   1.000
_cell.length_b   1.000
_cell.length_c   1.000
_cell.angle_alpha   90.00
_cell.angle_beta   90.00
_cell.angle_gamma   90.00
#
_symmetry.space_group_name_H-M   'P 1'
#
loop_
_entity.id
_entity.type
_entity.pdbx_description
1 polymer ?
#
loop_
_entity_poly.entity_id
_entity_poly.type
_entity_poly.pdbx_seq_one_letter_code
_entity_poly.pdbx_strand_id
1 'polypeptide(L)'
;MGGNLTKIDGQYVESLILNGALEGNILPLTSSCNVHCIFCSHRQNPAGVQVYHIAPRSMAEVKRTLSYMDSSRPVIIGESVTRIIEGEPFTHPLIKEILQLIRITFPFTTIQLTTNGCLIDGDMADFLRKLGGVVVNLSINSATELGRAMLMGDTAPHRSLKSAALLQGHGITYHGSIVAMPHLVGWQDLEQTINWLALYDAETIRVFLPGFSKLASPALRFEPHLWEELVSFVDGLKDKLLTPLSCEPPFIHDLQPQVAGVIAGSPAARAGVRSGDIIKEINNTAALSRVHAFKQVLASPHPAVTLHRGGRIIKLKISKAQGERSGLVMDYDIDPSVIINIARVIRQQRAAEVLVLTSELAGRLMKMALASFIEDIAQIKLLVVHNRFFGGSIKAAGLLTVADCLSALEEYFQKPWRPQLILLPGLAFDRSGRDITGRSYFDIEEKYRIAVKVL
;
A
#
# COMPACT_ATOMS: atom_id res chain seq x y z
N MET A 1 18.34 -18.56 -5.39
CA MET A 1 19.80 -18.77 -5.35
C MET A 1 20.36 -17.72 -4.40
N GLY A 2 20.80 -18.12 -3.20
CA GLY A 2 21.35 -17.19 -2.21
C GLY A 2 22.81 -16.91 -2.49
N GLY A 3 23.11 -15.75 -3.08
CA GLY A 3 24.48 -15.23 -3.11
C GLY A 3 24.84 -14.68 -1.73
N ASN A 4 26.02 -15.04 -1.22
CA ASN A 4 26.56 -14.42 -0.01
C ASN A 4 26.69 -12.90 -0.24
N LEU A 5 25.97 -12.11 0.54
CA LEU A 5 26.09 -10.65 0.56
C LEU A 5 27.53 -10.27 0.87
N THR A 6 28.12 -9.35 0.11
CA THR A 6 29.43 -8.80 0.47
C THR A 6 29.32 -7.97 1.76
N LYS A 7 30.44 -7.68 2.42
CA LYS A 7 30.45 -6.83 3.64
C LYS A 7 29.84 -5.44 3.39
N ILE A 8 30.01 -4.90 2.18
CA ILE A 8 29.42 -3.63 1.74
C ILE A 8 27.91 -3.78 1.57
N ASP A 9 27.45 -4.88 0.98
CA ASP A 9 26.01 -5.16 0.85
C ASP A 9 25.35 -5.31 2.23
N GLY A 10 26.03 -5.93 3.20
CA GLY A 10 25.52 -6.07 4.56
C GLY A 10 25.26 -4.73 5.27
N GLN A 11 26.16 -3.75 5.13
CA GLN A 11 25.97 -2.41 5.70
C GLN A 11 24.85 -1.65 5.00
N TYR A 12 24.76 -1.76 3.68
CA TYR A 12 23.68 -1.12 2.93
C TYR A 12 22.31 -1.73 3.28
N VAL A 13 22.20 -3.06 3.36
CA VAL A 13 20.98 -3.74 3.78
C VAL A 13 20.54 -3.31 5.18
N GLU A 14 21.46 -3.24 6.14
CA GLU A 14 21.14 -2.74 7.48
C GLU A 14 20.62 -1.30 7.44
N SER A 15 21.20 -0.44 6.58
CA SER A 15 20.70 0.93 6.40
C SER A 15 19.27 0.96 5.85
N LEU A 16 18.92 0.05 4.93
CA LEU A 16 17.55 -0.07 4.40
C LEU A 16 16.58 -0.52 5.50
N ILE A 17 16.98 -1.49 6.34
CA ILE A 17 16.18 -1.96 7.48
C ILE A 17 15.91 -0.80 8.44
N LEU A 18 16.95 -0.08 8.86
CA LEU A 18 16.83 1.01 9.81
C LEU A 18 16.01 2.19 9.25
N ASN A 19 16.15 2.50 7.96
CA ASN A 19 15.31 3.50 7.30
C ASN A 19 13.84 3.06 7.27
N GLY A 20 13.55 1.80 6.95
CA GLY A 20 12.19 1.25 6.98
C GLY A 20 11.56 1.32 8.38
N ALA A 21 12.35 1.06 9.43
CA ALA A 21 11.91 1.21 10.81
C ALA A 21 11.58 2.68 11.16
N LEU A 22 12.43 3.63 10.80
CA LEU A 22 12.23 5.05 11.08
C LEU A 22 11.03 5.65 10.33
N GLU A 23 10.84 5.30 9.05
CA GLU A 23 9.81 5.92 8.21
C GLU A 23 8.46 5.22 8.30
N GLY A 24 8.49 3.90 8.14
CA GLY A 24 7.28 3.10 8.01
C GLY A 24 6.92 2.32 9.26
N ASN A 25 7.79 2.30 10.29
CA ASN A 25 7.67 1.38 11.42
C ASN A 25 7.60 -0.08 10.96
N ILE A 26 8.39 -0.42 9.95
CA ILE A 26 8.47 -1.76 9.35
C ILE A 26 9.63 -2.52 9.99
N LEU A 27 9.39 -3.78 10.31
CA LEU A 27 10.35 -4.72 10.87
C LEU A 27 10.48 -5.94 9.94
N PRO A 28 11.39 -5.89 8.95
CA PRO A 28 11.73 -7.06 8.15
C PRO A 28 12.37 -8.13 9.02
N LEU A 29 11.92 -9.39 8.90
CA LEU A 29 12.40 -10.52 9.72
C LEU A 29 13.13 -11.60 8.91
N THR A 30 12.66 -11.93 7.73
CA THR A 30 13.19 -13.03 6.91
C THR A 30 12.73 -12.86 5.46
N SER A 31 13.54 -13.32 4.50
CA SER A 31 13.11 -13.50 3.10
C SER A 31 12.59 -14.90 2.81
N SER A 32 12.53 -15.78 3.81
CA SER A 32 12.07 -17.17 3.63
C SER A 32 10.56 -17.20 3.45
N CYS A 33 10.08 -17.87 2.42
CA CYS A 33 8.66 -18.03 2.15
C CYS A 33 8.34 -19.50 1.85
N ASN A 34 7.26 -20.01 2.43
CA ASN A 34 6.80 -21.39 2.30
C ASN A 34 5.76 -21.59 1.19
N VAL A 35 5.39 -20.51 0.49
CA VAL A 35 4.48 -20.54 -0.66
C VAL A 35 5.17 -19.95 -1.89
N HIS A 36 4.56 -20.17 -3.05
CA HIS A 36 5.14 -19.97 -4.37
C HIS A 36 4.19 -19.19 -5.28
N CYS A 37 3.67 -18.06 -4.79
CA CYS A 37 2.68 -17.27 -5.50
C CYS A 37 3.08 -16.95 -6.94
N ILE A 38 2.19 -17.26 -7.88
CA ILE A 38 2.42 -17.09 -9.30
C ILE A 38 2.52 -15.60 -9.68
N PHE A 39 1.82 -14.74 -8.94
CA PHE A 39 1.86 -13.28 -9.04
C PHE A 39 2.94 -12.62 -8.17
N CYS A 40 3.82 -13.39 -7.50
CA CYS A 40 4.88 -12.81 -6.69
C CYS A 40 5.82 -11.95 -7.56
N SER A 41 5.91 -10.66 -7.25
CA SER A 41 6.67 -9.67 -8.03
C SER A 41 8.15 -10.03 -8.15
N HIS A 42 8.74 -10.66 -7.13
CA HIS A 42 10.15 -11.05 -7.11
C HIS A 42 10.54 -12.04 -8.22
N ARG A 43 9.57 -12.77 -8.80
CA ARG A 43 9.81 -13.68 -9.94
C ARG A 43 9.84 -12.97 -11.29
N GLN A 44 9.39 -11.71 -11.34
CA GLN A 44 9.18 -10.96 -12.56
C GLN A 44 10.04 -9.68 -12.63
N ASN A 45 11.00 -9.52 -11.72
CA ASN A 45 11.90 -8.36 -11.70
C ASN A 45 12.81 -8.34 -12.94
N PRO A 46 12.84 -7.24 -13.71
CA PRO A 46 13.84 -7.05 -14.76
C PRO A 46 15.27 -7.08 -14.22
N ALA A 47 16.21 -7.44 -15.09
CA ALA A 47 17.64 -7.34 -14.78
C ALA A 47 18.00 -5.91 -14.38
N GLY A 48 18.80 -5.76 -13.31
CA GLY A 48 19.21 -4.47 -12.77
C GLY A 48 18.35 -3.93 -11.61
N VAL A 49 17.22 -4.56 -11.28
CA VAL A 49 16.47 -4.26 -10.05
C VAL A 49 17.33 -4.59 -8.81
N GLN A 50 17.55 -3.60 -7.95
CA GLN A 50 18.27 -3.76 -6.69
C GLN A 50 17.32 -4.18 -5.57
N VAL A 51 17.29 -5.49 -5.31
CA VAL A 51 16.53 -6.11 -4.22
C VAL A 51 17.42 -7.03 -3.41
N TYR A 52 17.13 -7.15 -2.12
CA TYR A 52 18.00 -7.83 -1.17
C TYR A 52 17.26 -8.92 -0.41
N HIS A 53 17.89 -10.09 -0.35
CA HIS A 53 17.44 -11.17 0.52
C HIS A 53 18.15 -11.08 1.87
N ILE A 54 17.41 -11.32 2.94
CA ILE A 54 17.91 -11.42 4.31
C ILE A 54 17.69 -12.84 4.83
N ALA A 55 18.67 -13.35 5.56
CA ALA A 55 18.51 -14.51 6.40
C ALA A 55 17.53 -14.21 7.55
N PRO A 56 16.97 -15.24 8.21
CA PRO A 56 16.25 -15.04 9.47
C PRO A 56 17.11 -14.23 10.46
N ARG A 57 16.59 -13.09 10.90
CA ARG A 57 17.33 -12.15 11.75
C ARG A 57 17.45 -12.65 13.18
N SER A 58 18.60 -12.42 13.78
CA SER A 58 18.84 -12.72 15.19
C SER A 58 18.04 -11.80 16.13
N MET A 59 17.83 -12.25 17.37
CA MET A 59 17.20 -11.44 18.41
C MET A 59 17.93 -10.11 18.65
N ALA A 60 19.26 -10.08 18.51
CA ALA A 60 20.06 -8.87 18.69
C ALA A 60 19.82 -7.84 17.58
N GLU A 61 19.70 -8.28 16.33
CA GLU A 61 19.38 -7.42 15.19
C GLU A 61 17.95 -6.88 15.30
N VAL A 62 16.99 -7.74 15.65
CA VAL A 62 15.61 -7.32 15.90
C VAL A 62 15.54 -6.27 17.00
N LYS A 63 16.19 -6.53 18.16
CA LYS A 63 16.24 -5.57 19.28
C LYS A 63 16.85 -4.23 18.86
N ARG A 64 17.89 -4.25 18.02
CA ARG A 64 18.50 -3.03 17.47
C ARG A 64 17.51 -2.27 16.59
N THR A 65 16.78 -2.93 15.70
CA THR A 65 15.78 -2.26 14.87
C THR A 65 14.66 -1.65 15.71
N LEU A 66 14.18 -2.36 16.74
CA LEU A 66 13.13 -1.86 17.63
C LEU A 66 13.52 -0.54 18.32
N SER A 67 14.80 -0.26 18.59
CA SER A 67 15.20 1.02 19.20
C SER A 67 15.03 2.24 18.29
N TYR A 68 14.75 2.05 17.00
CA TYR A 68 14.48 3.12 16.03
C TYR A 68 12.99 3.25 15.69
N MET A 69 12.15 2.41 16.27
CA MET A 69 10.71 2.35 15.99
C MET A 69 9.93 3.28 16.90
N ASP A 70 8.81 3.80 16.39
CA ASP A 70 7.89 4.67 17.11
C ASP A 70 6.78 3.82 17.75
N SER A 71 6.73 3.82 19.09
CA SER A 71 5.75 3.06 19.86
C SER A 71 4.31 3.55 19.70
N SER A 72 4.10 4.76 19.18
CA SER A 72 2.75 5.26 18.88
C SER A 72 2.17 4.71 17.58
N ARG A 73 2.99 4.04 16.75
CA ARG A 73 2.62 3.48 15.45
C ARG A 73 2.65 1.95 15.48
N PRO A 74 1.81 1.24 14.71
CA PRO A 74 1.86 -0.21 14.64
C PRO A 74 3.24 -0.71 14.19
N VAL A 75 3.74 -1.78 14.79
CA VAL A 75 4.93 -2.51 14.28
C VAL A 75 4.48 -3.37 13.12
N ILE A 76 4.94 -3.06 11.91
CA ILE A 76 4.50 -3.72 10.66
C ILE A 76 5.51 -4.79 10.26
N ILE A 77 5.04 -6.01 10.01
CA ILE A 77 5.88 -7.16 9.63
C ILE A 77 5.26 -7.85 8.40
N GLY A 78 6.08 -8.07 7.35
CA GLY A 78 5.68 -8.85 6.17
C GLY A 78 5.04 -8.06 5.03
N GLU A 79 5.15 -6.73 4.98
CA GLU A 79 4.50 -5.89 3.95
C GLU A 79 5.38 -5.55 2.74
N SER A 80 6.68 -5.90 2.73
CA SER A 80 7.59 -5.76 1.58
C SER A 80 7.60 -4.36 0.93
N VAL A 81 7.55 -3.31 1.73
CA VAL A 81 7.52 -1.90 1.26
C VAL A 81 8.93 -1.28 1.13
N THR A 82 9.97 -2.11 1.18
CA THR A 82 11.37 -1.69 1.02
C THR A 82 12.03 -2.48 -0.11
N ARG A 83 13.30 -2.22 -0.41
CA ARG A 83 14.09 -3.07 -1.34
C ARG A 83 14.44 -4.44 -0.76
N ILE A 84 14.02 -4.72 0.47
CA ILE A 84 14.19 -6.03 1.10
C ILE A 84 13.02 -6.91 0.67
N ILE A 85 13.38 -8.09 0.16
CA ILE A 85 12.41 -9.14 -0.14
C ILE A 85 11.98 -9.72 1.20
N GLU A 86 10.76 -9.43 1.67
CA GLU A 86 10.22 -10.12 2.83
C GLU A 86 9.56 -11.44 2.41
N GLY A 87 9.58 -12.41 3.31
CA GLY A 87 8.96 -13.71 3.16
C GLY A 87 7.73 -13.88 4.05
N GLU A 88 7.40 -15.13 4.38
CA GLU A 88 6.32 -15.44 5.33
C GLU A 88 6.86 -15.30 6.77
N PRO A 89 6.35 -14.35 7.59
CA PRO A 89 6.88 -14.10 8.93
C PRO A 89 6.92 -15.34 9.82
N PHE A 90 5.91 -16.20 9.74
CA PHE A 90 5.83 -17.40 10.57
C PHE A 90 6.82 -18.51 10.20
N THR A 91 7.57 -18.37 9.09
CA THR A 91 8.71 -19.26 8.80
C THR A 91 9.95 -18.94 9.62
N HIS A 92 9.98 -17.79 10.30
CA HIS A 92 11.11 -17.41 11.14
C HIS A 92 11.20 -18.32 12.38
N PRO A 93 12.35 -18.96 12.66
CA PRO A 93 12.49 -19.97 13.71
C PRO A 93 12.23 -19.42 15.12
N LEU A 94 12.46 -18.12 15.33
CA LEU A 94 12.25 -17.41 16.60
C LEU A 94 11.04 -16.47 16.59
N ILE A 95 10.03 -16.73 15.74
CA ILE A 95 8.92 -15.78 15.56
C ILE A 95 8.16 -15.49 16.86
N LYS A 96 7.92 -16.51 17.71
CA LYS A 96 7.19 -16.32 18.97
C LYS A 96 7.99 -15.45 19.94
N GLU A 97 9.29 -15.69 20.06
CA GLU A 97 10.22 -14.95 20.89
C GLU A 97 10.36 -13.49 20.42
N ILE A 98 10.40 -13.27 19.10
CA ILE A 98 10.42 -11.93 18.50
C ILE A 98 9.14 -11.17 18.85
N LEU A 99 7.98 -11.81 18.68
CA LEU A 99 6.68 -11.20 18.99
C LEU A 99 6.54 -10.87 20.48
N GLN A 100 7.04 -11.74 21.36
CA GLN A 100 7.14 -11.47 22.80
C GLN A 100 8.08 -10.29 23.09
N LEU A 101 9.25 -10.23 22.45
CA LEU A 101 10.19 -9.11 22.59
C LEU A 101 9.54 -7.79 22.17
N ILE A 102 8.78 -7.77 21.07
CA ILE A 102 8.05 -6.59 20.63
C ILE A 102 7.05 -6.16 21.69
N ARG A 103 6.22 -7.09 22.20
CA ARG A 103 5.22 -6.77 23.24
C ARG A 103 5.85 -6.29 24.54
N ILE A 104 7.00 -6.84 24.95
CA ILE A 104 7.75 -6.35 26.13
C ILE A 104 8.28 -4.93 25.90
N THR A 105 8.83 -4.67 24.70
CA THR A 105 9.40 -3.37 24.35
C THR A 105 8.32 -2.31 24.19
N PHE A 106 7.17 -2.70 23.64
CA PHE A 106 6.07 -1.83 23.28
C PHE A 106 4.71 -2.39 23.77
N PRO A 107 4.40 -2.26 25.07
CA PRO A 107 3.27 -2.95 25.71
C PRO A 107 1.90 -2.68 25.10
N PHE A 108 1.66 -1.47 24.58
CA PHE A 108 0.36 -1.04 24.07
C PHE A 108 0.31 -0.93 22.54
N THR A 109 1.44 -1.12 21.87
CA THR A 109 1.55 -0.92 20.44
C THR A 109 0.93 -2.09 19.68
N THR A 110 0.22 -1.78 18.60
CA THR A 110 -0.34 -2.81 17.72
C THR A 110 0.78 -3.51 16.97
N ILE A 111 0.71 -4.84 16.87
CA ILE A 111 1.58 -5.63 16.00
C ILE A 111 0.77 -6.02 14.77
N GLN A 112 1.18 -5.56 13.60
CA GLN A 112 0.51 -5.83 12.33
C GLN A 112 1.32 -6.86 11.53
N LEU A 113 0.71 -8.02 11.27
CA LEU A 113 1.35 -9.17 10.62
C LEU A 113 0.69 -9.48 9.29
N THR A 114 1.44 -9.46 8.21
CA THR A 114 0.98 -9.96 6.91
C THR A 114 1.41 -11.41 6.71
N THR A 115 0.47 -12.30 6.40
CA THR A 115 0.73 -13.74 6.31
C THR A 115 -0.13 -14.40 5.23
N ASN A 116 0.37 -15.48 4.64
CA ASN A 116 -0.38 -16.36 3.75
C ASN A 116 -1.38 -17.27 4.49
N GLY A 117 -1.27 -17.37 5.82
CA GLY A 117 -2.17 -18.14 6.67
C GLY A 117 -1.87 -19.64 6.78
N CYS A 118 -0.87 -20.18 6.06
CA CYS A 118 -0.54 -21.61 6.08
C CYS A 118 -0.05 -22.08 7.48
N LEU A 119 0.48 -21.16 8.28
CA LEU A 119 1.09 -21.43 9.59
C LEU A 119 0.26 -20.89 10.77
N ILE A 120 -0.99 -20.48 10.51
CA ILE A 120 -1.97 -20.18 11.55
C ILE A 120 -2.71 -21.48 11.89
N ASP A 121 -2.22 -22.18 12.89
CA ASP A 121 -2.91 -23.29 13.55
C ASP A 121 -3.52 -22.83 14.90
N GLY A 122 -4.12 -23.77 15.65
CA GLY A 122 -4.72 -23.48 16.94
C GLY A 122 -3.71 -22.94 17.97
N ASP A 123 -2.50 -23.48 17.99
CA ASP A 123 -1.46 -23.07 18.93
C ASP A 123 -0.93 -21.67 18.60
N MET A 124 -0.77 -21.35 17.32
CA MET A 124 -0.38 -20.01 16.87
C MET A 124 -1.49 -19.01 17.13
N ALA A 125 -2.74 -19.33 16.82
CA ALA A 125 -3.88 -18.46 17.10
C ALA A 125 -4.02 -18.17 18.61
N ASP A 126 -3.93 -19.19 19.47
CA ASP A 126 -3.96 -18.99 20.92
C ASP A 126 -2.77 -18.15 21.42
N PHE A 127 -1.58 -18.35 20.85
CA PHE A 127 -0.41 -17.52 21.14
C PHE A 127 -0.65 -16.04 20.78
N LEU A 128 -1.14 -15.74 19.57
CA LEU A 128 -1.41 -14.37 19.13
C LEU A 128 -2.51 -13.70 19.98
N ARG A 129 -3.56 -14.46 20.34
CA ARG A 129 -4.60 -14.01 21.26
C ARG A 129 -4.04 -13.63 22.63
N LYS A 130 -3.19 -14.50 23.21
CA LYS A 130 -2.54 -14.25 24.52
C LYS A 130 -1.57 -13.08 24.46
N LEU A 131 -0.90 -12.85 23.33
CA LEU A 131 -0.01 -11.71 23.13
C LEU A 131 -0.77 -10.37 23.16
N GLY A 132 -2.03 -10.38 22.71
CA GLY A 132 -2.90 -9.20 22.64
C GLY A 132 -2.44 -8.16 21.62
N GLY A 133 -3.34 -7.27 21.19
CA GLY A 133 -3.00 -6.15 20.31
C GLY A 133 -2.34 -6.56 18.99
N VAL A 134 -2.73 -7.70 18.43
CA VAL A 134 -2.27 -8.19 17.12
C VAL A 134 -3.36 -7.97 16.09
N VAL A 135 -2.98 -7.46 14.91
CA VAL A 135 -3.84 -7.36 13.73
C VAL A 135 -3.20 -8.16 12.61
N VAL A 136 -3.98 -9.01 11.94
CA VAL A 136 -3.48 -9.86 10.84
C VAL A 136 -3.98 -9.34 9.49
N ASN A 137 -3.07 -9.18 8.53
CA ASN A 137 -3.41 -9.04 7.11
C ASN A 137 -3.27 -10.43 6.45
N LEU A 138 -4.40 -11.08 6.23
CA LEU A 138 -4.48 -12.43 5.69
C LEU A 138 -4.50 -12.39 4.15
N SER A 139 -3.35 -12.69 3.55
CA SER A 139 -3.17 -12.80 2.09
C SER A 139 -3.64 -14.16 1.60
N ILE A 140 -4.97 -14.37 1.59
CA ILE A 140 -5.59 -15.66 1.30
C ILE A 140 -5.54 -16.00 -0.20
N ASN A 141 -5.79 -15.01 -1.07
CA ASN A 141 -5.80 -15.08 -2.54
C ASN A 141 -6.75 -16.10 -3.20
N SER A 142 -7.16 -17.17 -2.52
CA SER A 142 -8.25 -18.06 -2.89
C SER A 142 -8.73 -18.84 -1.65
N ALA A 143 -10.04 -19.05 -1.54
CA ALA A 143 -10.66 -19.87 -0.51
C ALA A 143 -11.01 -21.30 -1.00
N THR A 144 -10.45 -21.73 -2.13
CA THR A 144 -10.60 -23.10 -2.66
C THR A 144 -9.27 -23.84 -2.66
N GLU A 145 -9.29 -25.16 -2.48
CA GLU A 145 -8.05 -25.95 -2.48
C GLU A 145 -7.31 -25.85 -3.83
N LEU A 146 -8.05 -25.97 -4.93
CA LEU A 146 -7.52 -25.85 -6.29
C LEU A 146 -6.96 -24.45 -6.55
N GLY A 147 -7.72 -23.40 -6.23
CA GLY A 147 -7.29 -22.03 -6.45
C GLY A 147 -6.04 -21.67 -5.64
N ARG A 148 -5.92 -22.13 -4.39
CA ARG A 148 -4.68 -21.94 -3.61
C ARG A 148 -3.50 -22.71 -4.15
N ALA A 149 -3.69 -23.97 -4.55
CA ALA A 149 -2.63 -24.74 -5.17
C ALA A 149 -2.12 -24.06 -6.46
N MET A 150 -3.03 -23.56 -7.29
CA MET A 150 -2.68 -22.87 -8.54
C MET A 150 -2.04 -21.50 -8.32
N LEU A 151 -2.66 -20.63 -7.52
CA LEU A 151 -2.23 -19.24 -7.38
C LEU A 151 -1.04 -19.09 -6.43
N MET A 152 -0.99 -19.89 -5.36
CA MET A 152 -0.01 -19.77 -4.30
C MET A 152 1.01 -20.90 -4.28
N GLY A 153 0.84 -21.96 -5.08
CA GLY A 153 1.68 -23.15 -4.97
C GLY A 153 1.59 -23.77 -3.56
N ASP A 154 0.46 -23.58 -2.87
CA ASP A 154 0.24 -24.09 -1.52
C ASP A 154 0.12 -25.61 -1.58
N THR A 155 1.02 -26.31 -0.88
CA THR A 155 1.07 -27.78 -0.84
C THR A 155 0.14 -28.37 0.21
N ALA A 156 -0.43 -27.54 1.09
CA ALA A 156 -1.39 -27.96 2.10
C ALA A 156 -2.58 -26.97 2.26
N PRO A 157 -3.36 -26.70 1.19
CA PRO A 157 -4.44 -25.70 1.22
C PRO A 157 -5.43 -25.85 2.36
N HIS A 158 -5.76 -27.09 2.73
CA HIS A 158 -6.67 -27.42 3.84
C HIS A 158 -6.27 -26.79 5.19
N ARG A 159 -4.98 -26.47 5.42
CA ARG A 159 -4.52 -25.78 6.63
C ARG A 159 -4.82 -24.29 6.54
N SER A 160 -4.43 -23.68 5.42
CA SER A 160 -4.59 -22.26 5.13
C SER A 160 -6.06 -21.85 5.09
N LEU A 161 -6.96 -22.75 4.66
CA LEU A 161 -8.42 -22.55 4.66
C LEU A 161 -9.06 -22.63 6.06
N LYS A 162 -8.33 -23.00 7.11
CA LYS A 162 -8.79 -22.89 8.51
C LYS A 162 -8.40 -21.57 9.16
N SER A 163 -7.49 -20.80 8.55
CA SER A 163 -6.89 -19.63 9.17
C SER A 163 -7.92 -18.57 9.58
N ALA A 164 -8.86 -18.20 8.72
CA ALA A 164 -9.88 -17.19 9.08
C ALA A 164 -10.80 -17.66 10.22
N ALA A 165 -11.23 -18.93 10.19
CA ALA A 165 -12.02 -19.51 11.27
C ALA A 165 -11.25 -19.50 12.61
N LEU A 166 -9.95 -19.80 12.58
CA LEU A 166 -9.09 -19.74 13.76
C LEU A 166 -8.90 -18.31 14.28
N LEU A 167 -8.69 -17.34 13.38
CA LEU A 167 -8.56 -15.93 13.74
C LEU A 167 -9.86 -15.41 14.39
N GLN A 168 -11.00 -15.65 13.74
CA GLN A 168 -12.33 -15.28 14.26
C GLN A 168 -12.61 -15.96 15.61
N GLY A 169 -12.42 -17.29 15.70
CA GLY A 169 -12.70 -18.06 16.91
C GLY A 169 -11.84 -17.66 18.12
N HIS A 170 -10.67 -17.05 17.88
CA HIS A 170 -9.80 -16.51 18.92
C HIS A 170 -9.97 -15.00 19.15
N GLY A 171 -10.88 -14.35 18.43
CA GLY A 171 -11.11 -12.90 18.53
C GLY A 171 -9.93 -12.05 18.05
N ILE A 172 -9.13 -12.57 17.12
CA ILE A 172 -8.01 -11.83 16.53
C ILE A 172 -8.53 -10.98 15.37
N THR A 173 -8.35 -9.67 15.47
CA THR A 173 -8.69 -8.75 14.39
C THR A 173 -7.88 -9.06 13.14
N TYR A 174 -8.55 -9.16 11.99
CA TYR A 174 -7.86 -9.38 10.73
C TYR A 174 -8.53 -8.71 9.53
N HIS A 175 -7.74 -8.45 8.50
CA HIS A 175 -8.14 -7.95 7.19
C HIS A 175 -7.83 -9.01 6.14
N GLY A 176 -8.76 -9.24 5.22
CA GLY A 176 -8.55 -10.15 4.09
C GLY A 176 -7.94 -9.43 2.91
N SER A 177 -7.01 -10.09 2.21
CA SER A 177 -6.53 -9.60 0.92
C SER A 177 -6.42 -10.67 -0.16
N ILE A 178 -6.68 -10.24 -1.39
CA ILE A 178 -6.77 -11.09 -2.58
C ILE A 178 -6.10 -10.37 -3.75
N VAL A 179 -5.08 -10.96 -4.38
CA VAL A 179 -4.66 -10.58 -5.74
C VAL A 179 -5.57 -11.30 -6.72
N ALA A 180 -6.47 -10.55 -7.36
CA ALA A 180 -7.54 -11.14 -8.15
C ALA A 180 -7.04 -11.64 -9.50
N MET A 181 -7.09 -12.96 -9.70
CA MET A 181 -6.67 -13.62 -10.95
C MET A 181 -7.81 -14.46 -11.55
N PRO A 182 -9.02 -13.90 -11.80
CA PRO A 182 -10.16 -14.68 -12.26
C PRO A 182 -9.96 -15.29 -13.65
N HIS A 183 -9.03 -14.76 -14.46
CA HIS A 183 -8.62 -15.37 -15.73
C HIS A 183 -7.86 -16.71 -15.55
N LEU A 184 -7.39 -17.03 -14.34
CA LEU A 184 -6.71 -18.29 -14.02
C LEU A 184 -7.60 -19.27 -13.25
N VAL A 185 -8.36 -18.77 -12.26
CA VAL A 185 -9.14 -19.60 -11.33
C VAL A 185 -10.66 -19.43 -11.46
N GLY A 186 -11.10 -18.52 -12.32
CA GLY A 186 -12.51 -18.20 -12.53
C GLY A 186 -13.04 -17.11 -11.59
N TRP A 187 -14.08 -16.41 -12.05
CA TRP A 187 -14.80 -15.40 -11.26
C TRP A 187 -15.50 -15.97 -10.03
N GLN A 188 -15.94 -17.23 -10.11
CA GLN A 188 -16.57 -17.92 -8.99
C GLN A 188 -15.60 -18.14 -7.81
N ASP A 189 -14.31 -18.42 -8.07
CA ASP A 189 -13.30 -18.54 -7.01
C ASP A 189 -13.12 -17.21 -6.28
N LEU A 190 -13.09 -16.09 -7.03
CA LEU A 190 -13.02 -14.74 -6.45
C LEU A 190 -14.25 -14.43 -5.59
N GLU A 191 -15.47 -14.69 -6.10
CA GLU A 191 -16.71 -14.48 -5.35
C GLU A 191 -16.73 -15.31 -4.06
N GLN A 192 -16.40 -16.60 -4.16
CA GLN A 192 -16.36 -17.51 -3.04
C GLN A 192 -15.34 -17.06 -2.00
N THR A 193 -14.18 -16.56 -2.43
CA THR A 193 -13.14 -16.07 -1.53
C THR A 193 -13.55 -14.81 -0.79
N ILE A 194 -14.19 -13.86 -1.47
CA ILE A 194 -14.73 -12.64 -0.85
C ILE A 194 -15.82 -13.00 0.18
N ASN A 195 -16.78 -13.85 -0.20
CA ASN A 195 -17.84 -14.28 0.70
C ASN A 195 -17.30 -15.08 1.89
N TRP A 196 -16.26 -15.90 1.69
CA TRP A 196 -15.59 -16.64 2.75
C TRP A 196 -14.93 -15.70 3.77
N LEU A 197 -14.21 -14.66 3.32
CA LEU A 197 -13.63 -13.66 4.24
C LEU A 197 -14.71 -12.89 5.00
N ALA A 198 -15.82 -12.55 4.36
CA ALA A 198 -16.95 -11.88 5.01
C ALA A 198 -17.64 -12.78 6.05
N LEU A 199 -17.82 -14.07 5.72
CA LEU A 199 -18.42 -15.07 6.61
C LEU A 199 -17.64 -15.24 7.92
N TYR A 200 -16.31 -15.11 7.86
CA TYR A 200 -15.42 -15.24 9.02
C TYR A 200 -15.06 -13.88 9.66
N ASP A 201 -15.87 -12.84 9.47
CA ASP A 201 -15.75 -11.51 10.11
C ASP A 201 -14.41 -10.79 9.87
N ALA A 202 -13.87 -10.83 8.65
CA ALA A 202 -12.78 -9.90 8.29
C ALA A 202 -13.25 -8.45 8.48
N GLU A 203 -12.41 -7.57 9.07
CA GLU A 203 -12.76 -6.15 9.26
C GLU A 203 -12.90 -5.43 7.91
N THR A 204 -12.05 -5.78 6.95
CA THR A 204 -12.12 -5.30 5.56
C THR A 204 -11.62 -6.39 4.61
N ILE A 205 -12.02 -6.30 3.35
CA ILE A 205 -11.57 -7.15 2.26
C ILE A 205 -10.97 -6.26 1.17
N ARG A 206 -9.70 -6.47 0.84
CA ARG A 206 -8.97 -5.71 -0.16
C ARG A 206 -8.70 -6.60 -1.38
N VAL A 207 -9.26 -6.22 -2.52
CA VAL A 207 -9.04 -6.88 -3.80
C VAL A 207 -8.00 -6.10 -4.58
N PHE A 208 -6.79 -6.61 -4.62
CA PHE A 208 -5.72 -6.05 -5.44
C PHE A 208 -5.95 -6.44 -6.90
N LEU A 209 -6.00 -5.43 -7.77
CA LEU A 209 -5.94 -5.62 -9.21
C LEU A 209 -4.58 -6.22 -9.54
N PRO A 210 -4.55 -7.27 -10.37
CA PRO A 210 -3.31 -7.96 -10.66
C PRO A 210 -2.38 -7.07 -11.50
N GLY A 211 -1.08 -7.32 -11.38
CA GLY A 211 -0.05 -6.66 -12.17
C GLY A 211 0.99 -7.67 -12.63
N PHE A 212 1.58 -7.43 -13.80
CA PHE A 212 2.64 -8.27 -14.35
C PHE A 212 3.66 -7.41 -15.12
N SER A 213 4.93 -7.80 -15.07
CA SER A 213 5.98 -7.15 -15.86
C SER A 213 6.07 -7.74 -17.26
N LYS A 214 6.83 -7.12 -18.17
CA LYS A 214 7.08 -7.68 -19.52
C LYS A 214 7.74 -9.07 -19.50
N LEU A 215 8.29 -9.49 -18.37
CA LEU A 215 8.91 -10.81 -18.17
C LEU A 215 7.92 -11.89 -17.72
N ALA A 216 6.67 -11.53 -17.45
CA ALA A 216 5.66 -12.49 -17.05
C ALA A 216 5.44 -13.58 -18.11
N SER A 217 5.20 -14.81 -17.65
CA SER A 217 4.82 -15.91 -18.53
C SER A 217 3.49 -15.57 -19.25
N PRO A 218 3.24 -16.10 -20.45
CA PRO A 218 2.01 -15.81 -21.19
C PRO A 218 0.73 -16.07 -20.39
N ALA A 219 0.71 -17.10 -19.54
CA ALA A 219 -0.44 -17.43 -18.71
C ALA A 219 -0.79 -16.34 -17.67
N LEU A 220 0.18 -15.53 -17.23
CA LEU A 220 -0.06 -14.45 -16.26
C LEU A 220 -0.51 -13.13 -16.91
N ARG A 221 -0.41 -13.05 -18.24
CA ARG A 221 -0.76 -11.85 -18.98
C ARG A 221 -2.27 -11.83 -19.14
N PHE A 222 -2.84 -10.65 -18.96
CA PHE A 222 -4.25 -10.39 -19.13
C PHE A 222 -4.44 -9.15 -19.99
N GLU A 223 -5.61 -9.06 -20.61
CA GLU A 223 -6.01 -7.91 -21.41
C GLU A 223 -6.31 -6.70 -20.51
N PRO A 224 -6.07 -5.46 -20.98
CA PRO A 224 -6.25 -4.25 -20.16
C PRO A 224 -7.65 -4.08 -19.54
N HIS A 225 -8.70 -4.58 -20.20
CA HIS A 225 -10.08 -4.48 -19.73
C HIS A 225 -10.37 -5.32 -18.47
N LEU A 226 -9.49 -6.27 -18.10
CA LEU A 226 -9.68 -7.07 -16.89
C LEU A 226 -9.80 -6.20 -15.63
N TRP A 227 -9.08 -5.08 -15.56
CA TRP A 227 -9.18 -4.17 -14.41
C TRP A 227 -10.57 -3.54 -14.30
N GLU A 228 -11.17 -3.14 -15.41
CA GLU A 228 -12.52 -2.56 -15.44
C GLU A 228 -13.57 -3.62 -15.08
N GLU A 229 -13.41 -4.84 -15.57
CA GLU A 229 -14.25 -5.98 -15.21
C GLU A 229 -14.15 -6.30 -13.71
N LEU A 230 -12.94 -6.32 -13.14
CA LEU A 230 -12.70 -6.56 -11.72
C LEU A 230 -13.37 -5.50 -10.84
N VAL A 231 -13.23 -4.22 -11.20
CA VAL A 231 -13.86 -3.12 -10.48
C VAL A 231 -15.38 -3.26 -10.53
N SER A 232 -15.95 -3.49 -11.72
CA SER A 232 -17.39 -3.68 -11.91
C SER A 232 -17.92 -4.88 -11.11
N PHE A 233 -17.19 -6.00 -11.13
CA PHE A 233 -17.52 -7.21 -10.38
C PHE A 233 -17.52 -6.95 -8.87
N VAL A 234 -16.47 -6.30 -8.36
CA VAL A 234 -16.34 -5.98 -6.93
C VAL A 234 -17.41 -4.97 -6.49
N ASP A 235 -17.69 -3.94 -7.30
CA ASP A 235 -18.75 -2.97 -7.02
C ASP A 235 -20.12 -3.65 -6.92
N GLY A 236 -20.41 -4.62 -7.79
CA GLY A 236 -21.64 -5.42 -7.74
C GLY A 236 -21.80 -6.31 -6.50
N LEU A 237 -20.73 -6.50 -5.72
CA LEU A 237 -20.74 -7.24 -4.45
C LEU A 237 -20.78 -6.34 -3.21
N LYS A 238 -20.33 -5.07 -3.30
CA LYS A 238 -20.25 -4.15 -2.15
C LYS A 238 -21.58 -4.01 -1.40
N ASP A 239 -22.69 -3.86 -2.13
CA ASP A 239 -24.02 -3.67 -1.52
C ASP A 239 -24.60 -4.95 -0.90
N LYS A 240 -24.01 -6.11 -1.18
CA LYS A 240 -24.44 -7.42 -0.65
C LYS A 240 -23.71 -7.80 0.64
N LEU A 241 -22.68 -7.04 1.02
CA LEU A 241 -21.79 -7.36 2.13
C LEU A 241 -21.85 -6.27 3.20
N LEU A 242 -21.83 -6.69 4.47
CA LEU A 242 -21.62 -5.76 5.59
C LEU A 242 -20.14 -5.38 5.73
N THR A 243 -19.24 -6.28 5.36
CA THR A 243 -17.79 -6.07 5.40
C THR A 243 -17.37 -5.08 4.31
N PRO A 244 -16.65 -3.99 4.65
CA PRO A 244 -16.07 -3.09 3.67
C PRO A 244 -15.18 -3.83 2.65
N LEU A 245 -15.53 -3.69 1.38
CA LEU A 245 -14.85 -4.30 0.24
C LEU A 245 -14.27 -3.19 -0.65
N SER A 246 -12.99 -3.27 -1.00
CA SER A 246 -12.31 -2.28 -1.85
C SER A 246 -11.48 -2.92 -2.96
N CYS A 247 -11.20 -2.14 -4.01
CA CYS A 247 -10.26 -2.48 -5.08
C CYS A 247 -9.00 -1.62 -4.98
N GLU A 248 -7.84 -2.21 -5.25
CA GLU A 248 -6.56 -1.50 -5.22
C GLU A 248 -5.68 -1.78 -6.46
N PRO A 249 -5.22 -0.75 -7.19
CA PRO A 249 -5.48 0.67 -6.98
C PRO A 249 -6.97 1.04 -7.19
N PRO A 250 -7.48 2.06 -6.48
CA PRO A 250 -8.88 2.46 -6.59
C PRO A 250 -9.16 3.15 -7.93
N PHE A 251 -10.33 2.90 -8.50
CA PHE A 251 -10.78 3.52 -9.75
C PHE A 251 -11.56 4.81 -9.47
N ILE A 252 -10.83 5.86 -9.09
CA ILE A 252 -11.41 7.14 -8.65
C ILE A 252 -11.27 8.23 -9.70
N HIS A 253 -12.25 9.12 -9.72
CA HIS A 253 -12.46 10.10 -10.79
C HIS A 253 -12.60 11.54 -10.30
N ASP A 254 -12.56 11.72 -8.99
CA ASP A 254 -12.68 12.97 -8.25
C ASP A 254 -11.89 12.95 -6.95
N LEU A 255 -11.82 14.09 -6.28
CA LEU A 255 -11.23 14.25 -4.94
C LEU A 255 -12.32 14.35 -3.86
N GLN A 256 -13.56 13.96 -4.15
CA GLN A 256 -14.60 14.05 -3.14
C GLN A 256 -14.28 13.06 -2.01
N PRO A 257 -14.26 13.48 -0.74
CA PRO A 257 -14.00 12.62 0.42
C PRO A 257 -15.19 11.70 0.71
N GLN A 258 -15.49 10.81 -0.24
CA GLN A 258 -16.53 9.80 -0.17
C GLN A 258 -16.04 8.61 0.65
N VAL A 259 -16.88 8.16 1.58
CA VAL A 259 -16.64 6.98 2.40
C VAL A 259 -16.87 5.72 1.57
N ALA A 260 -15.82 4.92 1.38
CA ALA A 260 -15.90 3.66 0.63
C ALA A 260 -16.61 2.57 1.46
N GLY A 261 -16.38 2.56 2.78
CA GLY A 261 -17.03 1.64 3.69
C GLY A 261 -16.85 2.04 5.16
N VAL A 262 -17.56 1.36 6.04
CA VAL A 262 -17.47 1.59 7.48
C VAL A 262 -17.41 0.24 8.19
N ILE A 263 -16.35 0.01 8.98
CA ILE A 263 -16.16 -1.23 9.73
C ILE A 263 -17.31 -1.38 10.75
N ALA A 264 -17.93 -2.56 10.79
CA ALA A 264 -19.04 -2.84 11.69
C ALA A 264 -18.66 -2.62 13.16
N GLY A 265 -19.58 -2.03 13.93
CA GLY A 265 -19.36 -1.76 15.35
C GLY A 265 -18.31 -0.67 15.67
N SER A 266 -17.60 -0.13 14.69
CA SER A 266 -16.57 0.90 14.88
C SER A 266 -17.11 2.25 15.38
N PRO A 267 -16.27 3.18 15.87
CA PRO A 267 -16.70 4.53 16.22
C PRO A 267 -17.51 5.25 15.14
N ALA A 268 -17.11 5.14 13.87
CA ALA A 268 -17.81 5.75 12.75
C ALA A 268 -19.17 5.08 12.48
N ALA A 269 -19.25 3.75 12.59
CA ALA A 269 -20.52 3.02 12.46
C ALA A 269 -21.50 3.41 13.58
N ARG A 270 -21.04 3.46 14.83
CA ARG A 270 -21.86 3.89 15.98
C ARG A 270 -22.33 5.34 15.88
N ALA A 271 -21.51 6.20 15.27
CA ALA A 271 -21.90 7.57 14.97
C ALA A 271 -22.92 7.68 13.82
N GLY A 272 -23.16 6.60 13.07
CA GLY A 272 -24.13 6.55 11.98
C GLY A 272 -23.58 6.95 10.61
N VAL A 273 -22.25 6.97 10.44
CA VAL A 273 -21.61 7.11 9.11
C VAL A 273 -21.90 5.86 8.28
N ARG A 274 -22.11 6.03 6.98
CA ARG A 274 -22.43 4.96 6.02
C ARG A 274 -21.52 5.04 4.80
N SER A 275 -21.38 3.91 4.11
CA SER A 275 -20.79 3.91 2.76
C SER A 275 -21.56 4.86 1.84
N GLY A 276 -20.85 5.55 0.96
CA GLY A 276 -21.39 6.55 0.04
C GLY A 276 -21.56 7.96 0.64
N ASP A 277 -21.41 8.14 1.96
CA ASP A 277 -21.42 9.48 2.57
C ASP A 277 -20.26 10.32 2.04
N ILE A 278 -20.52 11.60 1.74
CA ILE A 278 -19.47 12.56 1.35
C ILE A 278 -19.17 13.47 2.54
N ILE A 279 -18.00 13.33 3.13
CA ILE A 279 -17.58 14.17 4.27
C ILE A 279 -17.30 15.59 3.77
N LYS A 280 -17.99 16.61 4.27
CA LYS A 280 -17.75 18.01 3.84
C LYS A 280 -16.80 18.74 4.76
N GLU A 281 -16.93 18.51 6.07
CA GLU A 281 -16.13 19.20 7.08
C GLU A 281 -15.81 18.28 8.26
N ILE A 282 -14.63 18.48 8.84
CA ILE A 282 -14.20 17.89 10.11
C ILE A 282 -13.79 19.05 11.03
N ASN A 283 -14.42 19.17 12.19
CA ASN A 283 -14.15 20.26 13.15
C ASN A 283 -14.17 21.65 12.49
N ASN A 284 -15.16 21.90 11.64
CA ASN A 284 -15.33 23.14 10.85
C ASN A 284 -14.22 23.42 9.82
N THR A 285 -13.37 22.43 9.51
CA THR A 285 -12.37 22.51 8.44
C THR A 285 -12.84 21.70 7.23
N ALA A 286 -12.77 22.28 6.04
CA ALA A 286 -13.21 21.62 4.81
C ALA A 286 -12.38 20.36 4.50
N ALA A 287 -13.08 19.29 4.10
CA ALA A 287 -12.47 18.06 3.65
C ALA A 287 -12.08 18.16 2.17
N LEU A 288 -10.78 18.34 1.91
CA LEU A 288 -10.23 18.55 0.57
C LEU A 288 -10.12 17.28 -0.29
N SER A 289 -9.85 16.13 0.32
CA SER A 289 -9.67 14.85 -0.34
C SER A 289 -10.01 13.69 0.60
N ARG A 290 -10.17 12.47 0.07
CA ARG A 290 -10.39 11.25 0.87
C ARG A 290 -9.27 11.05 1.89
N VAL A 291 -8.02 11.17 1.45
CA VAL A 291 -6.84 11.06 2.34
C VAL A 291 -6.83 12.15 3.41
N HIS A 292 -7.14 13.39 3.03
CA HIS A 292 -7.19 14.51 3.96
C HIS A 292 -8.27 14.31 5.03
N ALA A 293 -9.48 13.93 4.63
CA ALA A 293 -10.58 13.65 5.55
C ALA A 293 -10.21 12.50 6.51
N PHE A 294 -9.65 11.41 5.99
CA PHE A 294 -9.21 10.28 6.81
C PHE A 294 -8.19 10.71 7.87
N LYS A 295 -7.14 11.45 7.46
CA LYS A 295 -6.09 11.93 8.37
C LYS A 295 -6.62 12.87 9.43
N GLN A 296 -7.50 13.81 9.07
CA GLN A 296 -8.11 14.73 10.03
C GLN A 296 -8.97 14.00 11.06
N VAL A 297 -9.80 13.04 10.63
CA VAL A 297 -10.59 12.21 11.55
C VAL A 297 -9.67 11.40 12.46
N LEU A 298 -8.63 10.76 11.93
CA LEU A 298 -7.69 9.96 12.72
C LEU A 298 -6.99 10.81 13.80
N ALA A 299 -6.45 11.97 13.41
CA ALA A 299 -5.69 12.85 14.29
C ALA A 299 -6.54 13.56 15.36
N SER A 300 -7.87 13.59 15.21
CA SER A 300 -8.76 14.31 16.13
C SER A 300 -9.40 13.39 17.19
N PRO A 301 -9.47 13.82 18.46
CA PRO A 301 -10.37 13.20 19.44
C PRO A 301 -11.81 13.67 19.19
N HIS A 302 -12.75 12.74 19.28
CA HIS A 302 -14.19 13.00 19.14
C HIS A 302 -14.61 13.95 17.99
N PRO A 303 -14.13 13.78 16.74
CA PRO A 303 -14.33 14.77 15.69
C PRO A 303 -15.81 15.00 15.37
N ALA A 304 -16.18 16.27 15.22
CA ALA A 304 -17.45 16.66 14.63
C ALA A 304 -17.34 16.59 13.11
N VAL A 305 -18.21 15.81 12.48
CA VAL A 305 -18.17 15.55 11.03
C VAL A 305 -19.49 16.01 10.42
N THR A 306 -19.40 16.91 9.45
CA THR A 306 -20.52 17.29 8.59
C THR A 306 -20.42 16.46 7.31
N LEU A 307 -21.47 15.71 6.97
CA LEU A 307 -21.51 14.89 5.76
C LEU A 307 -22.76 15.15 4.92
N HIS A 308 -22.68 14.80 3.64
CA HIS A 308 -23.78 14.85 2.69
C HIS A 308 -24.24 13.43 2.33
N ARG A 309 -25.54 13.16 2.51
CA ARG A 309 -26.19 11.88 2.21
C ARG A 309 -27.54 12.14 1.54
N GLY A 310 -27.72 11.67 0.30
CA GLY A 310 -29.00 11.74 -0.41
C GLY A 310 -29.62 13.15 -0.46
N GLY A 311 -28.81 14.19 -0.71
CA GLY A 311 -29.28 15.59 -0.75
C GLY A 311 -29.34 16.30 0.61
N ARG A 312 -29.10 15.59 1.71
CA ARG A 312 -29.21 16.15 3.08
C ARG A 312 -27.84 16.33 3.71
N ILE A 313 -27.71 17.40 4.49
CA ILE A 313 -26.55 17.65 5.35
C ILE A 313 -26.83 17.03 6.72
N ILE A 314 -25.91 16.19 7.19
CA ILE A 314 -25.99 15.50 8.48
C ILE A 314 -24.74 15.88 9.28
N LYS A 315 -24.92 16.27 10.54
CA LYS A 315 -23.83 16.54 11.49
C LYS A 315 -23.78 15.42 12.52
N LEU A 316 -22.62 14.81 12.67
CA LEU A 316 -22.38 13.68 13.56
C LEU A 316 -21.14 13.94 14.41
N LYS A 317 -21.00 13.22 15.53
CA LYS A 317 -19.79 13.22 16.35
C LYS A 317 -19.27 11.79 16.45
N ILE A 318 -18.05 11.55 15.99
CA ILE A 318 -17.43 10.22 16.04
C ILE A 318 -16.72 10.06 17.38
N SER A 319 -17.29 9.31 18.32
CA SER A 319 -16.71 9.14 19.65
C SER A 319 -15.51 8.18 19.64
N LYS A 320 -14.29 8.73 19.68
CA LYS A 320 -13.01 8.03 19.74
C LYS A 320 -11.93 8.90 20.40
N ALA A 321 -10.86 8.28 20.89
CA ALA A 321 -9.67 8.97 21.34
C ALA A 321 -8.86 9.55 20.16
N GLN A 322 -7.93 10.45 20.46
CA GLN A 322 -6.97 10.94 19.48
C GLN A 322 -6.10 9.79 18.95
N GLY A 323 -5.87 9.72 17.64
CA GLY A 323 -5.06 8.66 17.02
C GLY A 323 -5.75 7.28 16.93
N GLU A 324 -6.86 7.06 17.65
CA GLU A 324 -7.64 5.82 17.54
C GLU A 324 -8.30 5.70 16.16
N ARG A 325 -8.33 4.49 15.59
CA ARG A 325 -9.01 4.21 14.32
C ARG A 325 -10.51 4.52 14.45
N SER A 326 -11.06 5.26 13.49
CA SER A 326 -12.50 5.55 13.45
C SER A 326 -13.33 4.40 12.88
N GLY A 327 -12.71 3.51 12.10
CA GLY A 327 -13.39 2.51 11.29
C GLY A 327 -13.89 2.99 9.93
N LEU A 328 -13.53 4.22 9.53
CA LEU A 328 -13.73 4.67 8.15
C LEU A 328 -12.81 3.90 7.21
N VAL A 329 -13.36 3.46 6.08
CA VAL A 329 -12.61 2.93 4.94
C VAL A 329 -12.76 3.94 3.81
N MET A 330 -11.63 4.40 3.28
CA MET A 330 -11.55 5.44 2.27
C MET A 330 -10.61 4.95 1.16
N ASP A 331 -10.99 5.16 -0.10
CA ASP A 331 -10.08 4.94 -1.21
C ASP A 331 -8.97 6.00 -1.20
N TYR A 332 -7.73 5.59 -1.44
CA TYR A 332 -6.61 6.52 -1.49
C TYR A 332 -6.66 7.34 -2.78
N ASP A 333 -6.82 8.66 -2.65
CA ASP A 333 -6.72 9.61 -3.75
C ASP A 333 -5.37 10.32 -3.79
N ILE A 334 -5.28 11.49 -3.18
CA ILE A 334 -4.05 12.27 -3.08
C ILE A 334 -4.09 13.06 -1.78
N ASP A 335 -2.95 13.07 -1.10
CA ASP A 335 -2.76 13.93 0.04
C ASP A 335 -2.49 15.38 -0.43
N PRO A 336 -3.27 16.38 0.01
CA PRO A 336 -3.03 17.79 -0.33
C PRO A 336 -1.62 18.28 0.05
N SER A 337 -0.96 17.65 1.03
CA SER A 337 0.43 17.95 1.38
C SER A 337 1.40 17.75 0.22
N VAL A 338 1.10 16.86 -0.74
CA VAL A 338 1.89 16.70 -1.97
C VAL A 338 1.87 17.99 -2.79
N ILE A 339 0.69 18.61 -2.96
CA ILE A 339 0.57 19.86 -3.72
C ILE A 339 1.16 21.04 -2.95
N ILE A 340 0.98 21.07 -1.63
CA ILE A 340 1.64 22.06 -0.76
C ILE A 340 3.17 21.96 -0.89
N ASN A 341 3.72 20.75 -0.94
CA ASN A 341 5.16 20.53 -1.12
C ASN A 341 5.63 21.00 -2.50
N ILE A 342 4.88 20.69 -3.57
CA ILE A 342 5.14 21.22 -4.92
C ILE A 342 5.19 22.75 -4.88
N ALA A 343 4.17 23.41 -4.34
CA ALA A 343 4.11 24.87 -4.28
C ALA A 343 5.28 25.46 -3.48
N ARG A 344 5.67 24.82 -2.38
CA ARG A 344 6.84 25.20 -1.57
C ARG A 344 8.12 25.13 -2.39
N VAL A 345 8.35 24.02 -3.11
CA VAL A 345 9.57 23.84 -3.93
C VAL A 345 9.61 24.86 -5.08
N ILE A 346 8.49 25.12 -5.76
CA ILE A 346 8.40 26.12 -6.83
C ILE A 346 8.80 27.51 -6.32
N ARG A 347 8.23 27.95 -5.18
CA ARG A 347 8.56 29.25 -4.57
C ARG A 347 10.03 29.34 -4.16
N GLN A 348 10.58 28.27 -3.59
CA GLN A 348 11.99 28.22 -3.19
C GLN A 348 12.94 28.33 -4.39
N GLN A 349 12.60 27.67 -5.51
CA GLN A 349 13.40 27.72 -6.74
C GLN A 349 13.13 28.96 -7.59
N ARG A 350 12.10 29.76 -7.26
CA ARG A 350 11.63 30.90 -8.05
C ARG A 350 11.39 30.54 -9.52
N ALA A 351 10.91 29.31 -9.77
CA ALA A 351 10.71 28.78 -11.10
C ALA A 351 9.35 29.21 -11.65
N ALA A 352 9.34 29.90 -12.79
CA ALA A 352 8.12 30.33 -13.48
C ALA A 352 7.51 29.24 -14.36
N GLU A 353 8.35 28.32 -14.88
CA GLU A 353 7.94 27.23 -15.77
C GLU A 353 8.35 25.89 -15.16
N VAL A 354 7.37 25.06 -14.81
CA VAL A 354 7.60 23.86 -14.01
C VAL A 354 6.99 22.65 -14.72
N LEU A 355 7.76 21.56 -14.82
CA LEU A 355 7.29 20.28 -15.34
C LEU A 355 7.21 19.27 -14.21
N VAL A 356 6.00 18.82 -13.88
CA VAL A 356 5.76 17.76 -12.89
C VAL A 356 5.65 16.42 -13.62
N LEU A 357 6.46 15.44 -13.22
CA LEU A 357 6.37 14.07 -13.69
C LEU A 357 5.52 13.25 -12.72
N THR A 358 4.70 12.35 -13.26
CA THR A 358 3.85 11.45 -12.47
C THR A 358 3.64 10.13 -13.21
N SER A 359 3.17 9.10 -12.51
CA SER A 359 2.87 7.81 -13.14
C SER A 359 1.50 7.79 -13.81
N GLU A 360 1.25 6.78 -14.63
CA GLU A 360 -0.02 6.60 -15.34
C GLU A 360 -1.22 6.53 -14.37
N LEU A 361 -1.09 5.79 -13.26
CA LEU A 361 -2.17 5.68 -12.25
C LEU A 361 -2.49 7.02 -11.58
N ALA A 362 -1.49 7.87 -11.36
CA ALA A 362 -1.65 9.14 -10.67
C ALA A 362 -1.97 10.31 -11.60
N GLY A 363 -1.80 10.16 -12.92
CA GLY A 363 -1.91 11.25 -13.91
C GLY A 363 -3.19 12.06 -13.79
N ARG A 364 -4.35 11.39 -13.73
CA ARG A 364 -5.65 12.06 -13.60
C ARG A 364 -5.78 12.81 -12.27
N LEU A 365 -5.48 12.13 -11.15
CA LEU A 365 -5.61 12.70 -9.81
C LEU A 365 -4.66 13.88 -9.60
N MET A 366 -3.42 13.77 -10.08
CA MET A 366 -2.42 14.84 -10.00
C MET A 366 -2.88 16.06 -10.80
N LYS A 367 -3.43 15.87 -12.01
CA LYS A 367 -3.99 16.97 -12.81
C LYS A 367 -5.11 17.69 -12.06
N MET A 368 -6.03 16.94 -11.44
CA MET A 368 -7.13 17.50 -10.66
C MET A 368 -6.65 18.21 -9.40
N ALA A 369 -5.71 17.63 -8.67
CA ALA A 369 -5.17 18.20 -7.44
C ALA A 369 -4.36 19.47 -7.68
N LEU A 370 -3.55 19.51 -8.74
CA LEU A 370 -2.88 20.72 -9.18
C LEU A 370 -3.92 21.82 -9.48
N ALA A 371 -4.94 21.52 -10.28
CA ALA A 371 -5.98 22.51 -10.60
C ALA A 371 -6.80 22.98 -9.38
N SER A 372 -7.01 22.12 -8.39
CA SER A 372 -7.83 22.42 -7.21
C SER A 372 -7.08 23.13 -6.09
N PHE A 373 -5.78 22.86 -5.92
CA PHE A 373 -5.03 23.25 -4.72
C PHE A 373 -3.83 24.16 -4.99
N ILE A 374 -3.41 24.33 -6.25
CA ILE A 374 -2.30 25.25 -6.57
C ILE A 374 -2.83 26.62 -6.97
N GLU A 375 -2.27 27.65 -6.36
CA GLU A 375 -2.49 29.04 -6.75
C GLU A 375 -1.70 29.38 -8.03
N ASP A 376 -1.97 30.54 -8.64
CA ASP A 376 -1.25 31.04 -9.80
C ASP A 376 0.18 31.51 -9.42
N ILE A 377 1.05 30.54 -9.15
CA ILE A 377 2.44 30.76 -8.72
C ILE A 377 3.46 30.47 -9.83
N ALA A 378 3.08 29.71 -10.85
CA ALA A 378 3.92 29.30 -11.97
C ALA A 378 3.07 28.67 -13.08
N GLN A 379 3.61 28.64 -14.31
CA GLN A 379 3.09 27.81 -15.37
C GLN A 379 3.52 26.35 -15.14
N ILE A 380 2.58 25.52 -14.69
CA ILE A 380 2.82 24.11 -14.38
C ILE A 380 2.28 23.23 -15.50
N LYS A 381 3.14 22.36 -16.05
CA LYS A 381 2.75 21.30 -16.98
C LYS A 381 2.96 19.94 -16.32
N LEU A 382 2.06 19.01 -16.62
CA LEU A 382 2.12 17.63 -16.13
C LEU A 382 2.58 16.70 -17.27
N LEU A 383 3.56 15.85 -16.98
CA LEU A 383 4.03 14.78 -17.86
C LEU A 383 3.76 13.43 -17.20
N VAL A 384 2.93 12.61 -17.83
CA VAL A 384 2.72 11.22 -17.44
C VAL A 384 3.85 10.37 -17.99
N VAL A 385 4.51 9.61 -17.11
CA VAL A 385 5.63 8.73 -17.44
C VAL A 385 5.14 7.29 -17.48
N HIS A 386 5.36 6.63 -18.60
CA HIS A 386 5.07 5.20 -18.76
C HIS A 386 6.22 4.36 -18.21
N ASN A 387 5.89 3.27 -17.51
CA ASN A 387 6.90 2.34 -16.98
C ASN A 387 7.37 1.37 -18.09
N ARG A 388 8.43 1.73 -18.82
CA ARG A 388 9.02 0.90 -19.88
C ARG A 388 10.00 -0.13 -19.32
N PHE A 389 10.63 0.20 -18.20
CA PHE A 389 11.59 -0.68 -17.54
C PHE A 389 10.96 -2.00 -17.11
N PHE A 390 9.92 -1.96 -16.27
CA PHE A 390 9.13 -3.16 -15.94
C PHE A 390 8.22 -3.55 -17.11
N GLY A 391 7.56 -2.59 -17.75
CA GLY A 391 6.58 -2.88 -18.81
C GLY A 391 5.41 -3.73 -18.32
N GLY A 392 4.72 -4.39 -19.25
CA GLY A 392 3.51 -5.16 -18.94
C GLY A 392 2.38 -4.25 -18.47
N SER A 393 1.75 -4.58 -17.34
CA SER A 393 0.67 -3.79 -16.74
C SER A 393 1.14 -2.88 -15.59
N ILE A 394 2.46 -2.78 -15.34
CA ILE A 394 3.01 -1.96 -14.26
C ILE A 394 2.87 -0.47 -14.57
N LYS A 395 2.21 0.28 -13.67
CA LYS A 395 1.86 1.70 -13.85
C LYS A 395 2.09 2.58 -12.61
N ALA A 396 2.65 2.01 -11.54
CA ALA A 396 2.84 2.67 -10.25
C ALA A 396 4.08 3.58 -10.24
N ALA A 397 3.98 4.72 -9.54
CA ALA A 397 5.08 5.68 -9.42
C ALA A 397 6.33 5.09 -8.74
N GLY A 398 6.14 4.25 -7.72
CA GLY A 398 7.25 3.66 -6.97
C GLY A 398 8.13 2.68 -7.77
N LEU A 399 7.73 2.34 -8.99
CA LEU A 399 8.49 1.45 -9.88
C LEU A 399 9.02 2.18 -11.13
N LEU A 400 8.80 3.50 -11.24
CA LEU A 400 9.41 4.30 -12.30
C LEU A 400 10.92 4.37 -12.09
N THR A 401 11.66 4.29 -13.19
CA THR A 401 13.11 4.45 -13.19
C THR A 401 13.53 5.79 -13.78
N VAL A 402 14.77 6.19 -13.53
CA VAL A 402 15.45 7.30 -14.21
C VAL A 402 15.43 7.09 -15.72
N ALA A 403 15.57 5.85 -16.20
CA ALA A 403 15.50 5.52 -17.62
C ALA A 403 14.11 5.80 -18.22
N ASP A 404 13.03 5.49 -17.49
CA ASP A 404 11.67 5.81 -17.90
C ASP A 404 11.47 7.32 -17.98
N CYS A 405 11.92 8.05 -16.96
CA CYS A 405 11.84 9.52 -16.91
C CYS A 405 12.63 10.18 -18.06
N LEU A 406 13.86 9.72 -18.30
CA LEU A 406 14.71 10.23 -19.38
C LEU A 406 14.06 10.02 -20.75
N SER A 407 13.45 8.86 -20.99
CA SER A 407 12.76 8.54 -22.24
C SER A 407 11.55 9.44 -22.45
N ALA A 408 10.73 9.64 -21.41
CA ALA A 408 9.57 10.53 -21.47
C ALA A 408 9.96 12.00 -21.70
N LEU A 409 11.03 12.46 -21.06
CA LEU A 409 11.56 13.82 -21.23
C LEU A 409 12.12 14.04 -22.64
N GLU A 410 12.78 13.04 -23.22
CA GLU A 410 13.32 13.11 -24.57
C GLU A 410 12.22 13.30 -25.61
N GLU A 411 11.12 12.56 -25.48
CA GLU A 411 9.92 12.73 -26.30
C GLU A 411 9.25 14.10 -26.03
N TYR A 412 9.16 14.51 -24.77
CA TYR A 412 8.52 15.78 -24.40
C TYR A 412 9.28 17.00 -24.94
N PHE A 413 10.61 16.98 -24.92
CA PHE A 413 11.45 18.08 -25.39
C PHE A 413 11.55 18.21 -26.91
N GLN A 414 10.89 17.35 -27.69
CA GLN A 414 10.65 17.63 -29.12
C GLN A 414 9.73 18.85 -29.32
N LYS A 415 8.93 19.22 -28.31
CA LYS A 415 8.07 20.41 -28.31
C LYS A 415 8.90 21.67 -27.97
N PRO A 416 8.46 22.89 -28.34
CA PRO A 416 9.26 24.11 -28.12
C PRO A 416 9.36 24.57 -26.65
N TRP A 417 8.39 24.24 -25.81
CA TRP A 417 8.35 24.70 -24.41
C TRP A 417 9.43 24.04 -23.54
N ARG A 418 10.04 24.81 -22.63
CA ARG A 418 11.12 24.33 -21.75
C ARG A 418 10.84 24.73 -20.30
N PRO A 419 10.90 23.78 -19.34
CA PRO A 419 10.79 24.12 -17.93
C PRO A 419 12.12 24.66 -17.38
N GLN A 420 12.01 25.45 -16.31
CA GLN A 420 13.13 25.84 -15.46
C GLN A 420 13.35 24.85 -14.31
N LEU A 421 12.31 24.07 -13.98
CA LEU A 421 12.31 23.10 -12.89
C LEU A 421 11.55 21.84 -13.29
N ILE A 422 12.15 20.68 -13.00
CA ILE A 422 11.51 19.36 -13.14
C ILE A 422 11.27 18.79 -11.74
N LEU A 423 10.05 18.35 -11.50
CA LEU A 423 9.64 17.71 -10.25
C LEU A 423 9.32 16.23 -10.50
N LEU A 424 9.99 15.34 -9.78
CA LEU A 424 9.86 13.89 -9.91
C LEU A 424 9.04 13.30 -8.74
N PRO A 425 8.31 12.19 -8.95
CA PRO A 425 7.56 11.55 -7.87
C PRO A 425 8.52 10.88 -6.87
N GLY A 426 8.53 11.30 -5.60
CA GLY A 426 9.48 10.78 -4.61
C GLY A 426 9.37 9.30 -4.31
N LEU A 427 8.19 8.69 -4.50
CA LEU A 427 8.01 7.26 -4.34
C LEU A 427 8.95 6.42 -5.23
N ALA A 428 9.43 6.97 -6.35
CA ALA A 428 10.35 6.28 -7.26
C ALA A 428 11.80 6.23 -6.74
N PHE A 429 12.15 7.01 -5.72
CA PHE A 429 13.53 7.24 -5.28
C PHE A 429 13.72 6.92 -3.79
N ASP A 430 14.89 6.41 -3.44
CA ASP A 430 15.31 6.30 -2.04
C ASP A 430 15.76 7.66 -1.47
N ARG A 431 16.12 7.69 -0.19
CA ARG A 431 16.64 8.88 0.51
C ARG A 431 17.89 9.49 -0.13
N SER A 432 18.65 8.71 -0.87
CA SER A 432 19.83 9.16 -1.61
C SER A 432 19.50 9.64 -3.03
N GLY A 433 18.22 9.67 -3.39
CA GLY A 433 17.77 10.10 -4.72
C GLY A 433 18.01 9.04 -5.80
N ARG A 434 18.12 7.76 -5.43
CA ARG A 434 18.34 6.67 -6.39
C ARG A 434 17.07 5.90 -6.66
N ASP A 435 16.81 5.60 -7.92
CA ASP A 435 15.73 4.71 -8.31
C ASP A 435 16.03 3.25 -7.92
N ILE A 436 15.07 2.35 -8.16
CA ILE A 436 15.19 0.92 -7.84
C ILE A 436 16.33 0.20 -8.59
N THR A 437 16.92 0.81 -9.62
CA THR A 437 18.10 0.29 -10.33
C THR A 437 19.42 0.83 -9.78
N GLY A 438 19.33 1.77 -8.83
CA GLY A 438 20.48 2.45 -8.22
C GLY A 438 20.92 3.70 -8.98
N ARG A 439 20.21 4.12 -10.04
CA ARG A 439 20.52 5.33 -10.80
C ARG A 439 20.02 6.57 -10.09
N SER A 440 20.82 7.63 -10.13
CA SER A 440 20.51 8.89 -9.47
C SER A 440 19.58 9.75 -10.31
N TYR A 441 18.66 10.48 -9.68
CA TYR A 441 17.90 11.53 -10.39
C TYR A 441 18.81 12.64 -10.94
N PHE A 442 20.02 12.82 -10.39
CA PHE A 442 21.00 13.77 -10.90
C PHE A 442 21.39 13.51 -12.36
N ASP A 443 21.28 12.27 -12.85
CA ASP A 443 21.50 11.95 -14.27
C ASP A 443 20.58 12.78 -15.20
N ILE A 444 19.36 13.10 -14.74
CA ILE A 444 18.40 13.92 -15.48
C ILE A 444 18.84 15.38 -15.49
N GLU A 445 19.29 15.88 -14.33
CA GLU A 445 19.80 17.24 -14.16
C GLU A 445 21.06 17.48 -15.00
N GLU A 446 21.98 16.51 -15.03
CA GLU A 446 23.19 16.57 -15.84
C GLU A 446 22.89 16.55 -17.34
N LYS A 447 21.98 15.66 -17.81
CA LYS A 447 21.64 15.54 -19.23
C LYS A 447 21.01 16.81 -19.77
N TYR A 448 20.05 17.40 -19.05
CA TYR A 448 19.25 18.52 -19.56
C TYR A 448 19.70 19.89 -19.06
N ARG A 449 20.60 19.96 -18.06
CA ARG A 449 21.01 21.21 -17.41
C ARG A 449 19.82 22.03 -16.88
N ILE A 450 18.80 21.33 -16.38
CA ILE A 450 17.59 21.90 -15.76
C ILE A 450 17.54 21.41 -14.32
N ALA A 451 17.18 22.29 -13.38
CA ALA A 451 17.07 21.91 -11.98
C ALA A 451 16.06 20.78 -11.77
N VAL A 452 16.43 19.74 -11.03
CA VAL A 452 15.56 18.59 -10.72
C VAL A 452 15.36 18.49 -9.21
N LYS A 453 14.12 18.24 -8.78
CA LYS A 453 13.78 17.92 -7.39
C LYS A 453 12.87 16.70 -7.32
N VAL A 454 13.03 15.95 -6.25
CA VAL A 454 12.21 14.79 -5.90
C VAL A 454 11.20 15.22 -4.84
N LEU A 455 9.91 14.89 -5.03
CA LEU A 455 8.78 15.37 -4.25
C LEU A 455 8.41 14.53 -3.03
#